data_AF-A0A378U5V7-F1
#
_entry.id   AF-A0A378U5V7-F1
#
_cell.length_a   1.000
_cell.length_b   1.000
_cell.length_c   1.000
_cell.angle_alpha   90.00
_cell.angle_beta   90.00
_cell.angle_gamma   90.00
#
_symmetry.space_group_name_H-M   'P 1'
#
loop_
_entity.id
_entity.type
_entity.pdbx_description
1 polymer ?
#
loop_
_entity_poly.entity_id
_entity_poly.type
_entity_poly.pdbx_seq_one_letter_code
_entity_poly.pdbx_strand_id
1 'polypeptide(L)'
;MSAPGAGEFRLGRPAPVMEREHDRPAALDHPRAPRRPRGIPYFEKYAWLFMRFSGLALVFLALGHLFIMLMWQDGVYRIDFNYVAQRWASPFWQIWDMALLWLAMIHGANGLRTIIGDYARKNVTKFYLNSLLLLATGFTLVLGTYVLVTFDPNIGG
;
A
#
# COMPACT_ATOMS: atom_id res chain seq x y z
N MET A 1 -2.82 60.63 50.03
CA MET A 1 -2.21 59.37 50.50
C MET A 1 -2.72 58.26 49.58
N SER A 2 -1.90 57.85 48.61
CA SER A 2 -2.22 56.81 47.63
C SER A 2 -1.72 55.45 48.12
N ALA A 3 -2.54 54.41 48.02
CA ALA A 3 -2.07 53.04 48.13
C ALA A 3 -1.68 52.53 46.72
N PRO A 4 -0.47 51.96 46.53
CA PRO A 4 -0.02 51.47 45.24
C PRO A 4 -0.73 50.15 44.87
N GLY A 5 -0.98 49.97 43.57
CA GLY A 5 -1.66 48.80 43.01
C GLY A 5 -0.95 47.50 43.35
N ALA A 6 -1.72 46.55 43.88
CA ALA A 6 -1.28 45.18 44.12
C ALA A 6 -0.82 44.56 42.78
N GLY A 7 0.45 44.15 42.75
CA GLY A 7 1.12 43.70 41.54
C GLY A 7 0.45 42.49 40.91
N GLU A 8 0.15 42.61 39.62
CA GLU A 8 0.16 41.48 38.70
C GLU A 8 1.53 40.80 38.80
N PHE A 9 1.62 39.77 39.63
CA PHE A 9 2.68 38.78 39.52
C PHE A 9 2.64 38.25 38.09
N ARG A 10 3.63 38.64 37.29
CA ARG A 10 3.79 38.26 35.88
C ARG A 10 4.00 36.73 35.81
N LEU A 11 2.94 35.95 35.87
CA LEU A 11 2.95 34.50 35.64
C LEU A 11 3.55 34.27 34.24
N GLY A 12 4.69 33.59 34.17
CA GLY A 12 5.38 33.28 32.92
C GLY A 12 4.54 32.37 32.01
N ARG A 13 4.96 32.21 30.75
CA ARG A 13 4.29 31.30 29.81
C ARG A 13 4.38 29.85 30.31
N PRO A 14 3.27 29.08 30.33
CA PRO A 14 3.30 27.66 30.62
C PRO A 14 4.24 26.89 29.67
N ALA A 15 4.90 25.85 30.19
CA ALA A 15 5.79 25.01 29.39
C ALA A 15 4.98 24.18 28.37
N PRO A 16 5.48 24.01 27.13
CA PRO A 16 4.82 23.18 26.13
C PRO A 16 4.92 21.70 26.50
N VAL A 17 3.81 20.97 26.40
CA VAL A 17 3.81 19.51 26.52
C VAL A 17 4.44 18.92 25.27
N MET A 18 5.54 18.17 25.45
CA MET A 18 6.30 17.57 24.35
C MET A 18 5.77 16.17 23.95
N GLU A 19 5.01 15.52 24.83
CA GLU A 19 4.40 14.21 24.56
C GLU A 19 3.34 14.32 23.47
N ARG A 20 3.41 13.42 22.49
CA ARG A 20 2.46 13.37 21.36
C ARG A 20 1.37 12.30 21.56
N GLU A 21 1.78 11.13 22.03
CA GLU A 21 0.95 9.97 22.36
C GLU A 21 1.72 9.10 23.35
N HIS A 22 1.01 8.27 24.12
CA HIS A 22 1.61 7.46 25.20
C HIS A 22 2.76 6.57 24.71
N ASP A 23 2.64 6.01 23.51
CA ASP A 23 3.63 5.09 22.92
C ASP A 23 4.76 5.80 22.16
N ARG A 24 4.86 7.14 22.23
CA ARG A 24 5.89 7.92 21.54
C ARG A 24 6.74 8.72 22.53
N PRO A 25 7.92 8.19 22.93
CA PRO A 25 8.84 8.91 23.79
C PRO A 25 9.19 10.28 23.22
N ALA A 26 8.93 11.36 23.98
CA ALA A 26 9.16 12.74 23.55
C ALA A 26 10.62 13.03 23.16
N ALA A 27 11.57 12.28 23.72
CA ALA A 27 12.99 12.38 23.39
C ALA A 27 13.32 11.97 21.94
N LEU A 28 12.48 11.18 21.26
CA LEU A 28 12.71 10.77 19.87
C LEU A 28 12.66 11.94 18.88
N ASP A 29 11.84 12.96 19.19
CA ASP A 29 11.68 14.15 18.36
C ASP A 29 12.45 15.36 18.92
N HIS A 30 13.38 15.12 19.86
CA HIS A 30 14.13 16.18 20.51
C HIS A 30 14.98 16.97 19.49
N PRO A 31 15.01 18.32 19.51
CA PRO A 31 15.67 19.13 18.48
C PRO A 31 17.16 18.82 18.29
N ARG A 32 17.84 18.36 19.34
CA ARG A 32 19.26 18.01 19.35
C ARG A 32 19.54 16.51 19.26
N ALA A 33 18.52 15.65 19.10
CA ALA A 33 18.74 14.22 18.99
C ALA A 33 19.41 13.87 17.64
N PRO A 34 20.41 12.96 17.62
CA PRO A 34 20.99 12.48 16.37
C PRO A 34 19.95 11.68 15.57
N ARG A 35 19.70 12.08 14.33
CA ARG A 35 18.79 11.36 13.43
C ARG A 35 19.52 10.19 12.79
N ARG A 36 19.12 8.97 13.15
CA ARG A 36 19.61 7.73 12.54
C ARG A 36 18.51 7.12 11.66
N PRO A 37 18.85 6.40 10.57
CA PRO A 37 17.88 5.64 9.80
C PRO A 37 17.06 4.70 10.70
N ARG A 38 15.74 4.74 10.59
CA ARG A 38 14.84 3.81 11.29
C ARG A 38 14.22 2.88 10.26
N GLY A 39 14.54 1.58 10.34
CA GLY A 39 14.03 0.56 9.42
C GLY A 39 15.13 -0.38 8.91
N ILE A 40 14.76 -1.22 7.95
CA ILE A 40 15.67 -2.19 7.33
C ILE A 40 16.63 -1.45 6.38
N PRO A 41 17.96 -1.66 6.47
CA PRO A 41 18.93 -1.05 5.56
C PRO A 41 18.60 -1.33 4.09
N TYR A 42 18.73 -0.32 3.22
CA TYR A 42 18.49 -0.39 1.77
C TYR A 42 17.07 -0.78 1.31
N PHE A 43 16.14 -1.08 2.21
CA PHE A 43 14.77 -1.47 1.85
C PHE A 43 14.08 -0.40 0.99
N GLU A 44 14.12 0.86 1.40
CA GLU A 44 13.47 1.96 0.65
C GLU A 44 14.10 2.14 -0.75
N LYS A 45 15.40 1.87 -0.91
CA LYS A 45 16.07 1.91 -2.22
C LYS A 45 15.47 0.86 -3.15
N TYR A 46 15.35 -0.39 -2.68
CA TYR A 46 14.81 -1.47 -3.49
C TYR A 46 13.31 -1.35 -3.72
N ALA A 47 12.54 -0.92 -2.71
CA ALA A 47 11.12 -0.61 -2.86
C ALA A 47 10.90 0.50 -3.89
N TRP A 48 11.73 1.54 -3.88
CA TRP A 48 11.70 2.60 -4.88
C TRP A 48 11.98 2.06 -6.28
N LEU A 49 13.07 1.29 -6.47
CA LEU A 49 13.41 0.69 -7.77
C LEU A 49 12.31 -0.24 -8.27
N PHE A 50 11.77 -1.07 -7.38
CA PHE A 50 10.64 -1.96 -7.69
C PHE A 50 9.47 -1.18 -8.27
N MET A 51 9.05 -0.06 -7.67
CA MET A 51 7.93 0.75 -8.21
C MET A 51 8.19 1.25 -9.64
N ARG A 52 9.44 1.52 -10.02
CA ARG A 52 9.76 2.03 -11.36
C ARG A 52 9.67 0.91 -12.38
N PHE A 53 10.35 -0.21 -12.11
CA PHE A 53 10.37 -1.33 -13.04
C PHE A 53 9.01 -2.03 -13.13
N SER A 54 8.32 -2.24 -12.01
CA SER A 54 6.96 -2.79 -12.01
C SER A 54 5.97 -1.85 -12.68
N GLY A 55 6.07 -0.52 -12.47
CA GLY A 55 5.23 0.46 -13.14
C GLY A 55 5.37 0.38 -14.67
N LEU A 56 6.61 0.31 -15.18
CA LEU A 56 6.87 0.15 -16.61
C LEU A 56 6.27 -1.16 -17.16
N ALA A 57 6.45 -2.28 -16.46
CA ALA A 57 5.84 -3.55 -16.86
C ALA A 57 4.30 -3.49 -16.84
N LEU A 58 3.73 -2.86 -15.81
CA LEU A 58 2.29 -2.71 -15.62
C LEU A 58 1.63 -1.84 -16.69
N VAL A 59 2.32 -0.89 -17.31
CA VAL A 59 1.79 -0.16 -18.47
C VAL A 59 1.35 -1.14 -19.56
N PHE A 60 2.19 -2.11 -19.91
CA PHE A 60 1.85 -3.10 -20.94
C PHE A 60 0.84 -4.12 -20.43
N LEU A 61 1.07 -4.67 -19.23
CA LEU A 61 0.22 -5.73 -18.67
C LEU A 61 -1.21 -5.24 -18.42
N ALA A 62 -1.37 -4.09 -17.75
CA ALA A 62 -2.67 -3.57 -17.37
C ALA A 62 -3.41 -2.96 -18.55
N LEU A 63 -2.76 -2.13 -19.39
CA LEU A 63 -3.44 -1.54 -20.55
C LEU A 63 -3.76 -2.60 -21.60
N GLY A 64 -2.86 -3.57 -21.83
CA GLY A 64 -3.14 -4.70 -22.71
C GLY A 64 -4.32 -5.52 -22.20
N HIS A 65 -4.38 -5.82 -20.90
CA HIS A 65 -5.52 -6.49 -20.29
C HIS A 65 -6.82 -5.68 -20.47
N LEU A 66 -6.83 -4.38 -20.15
CA LEU A 66 -8.01 -3.52 -20.34
C LEU A 66 -8.45 -3.45 -21.80
N PHE A 67 -7.51 -3.35 -22.76
CA PHE A 67 -7.81 -3.31 -24.18
C PHE A 67 -8.52 -4.57 -24.65
N ILE A 68 -7.99 -5.75 -24.34
CA ILE A 68 -8.59 -7.02 -24.79
C ILE A 68 -9.94 -7.31 -24.12
N MET A 69 -10.17 -6.79 -22.90
CA MET A 69 -11.42 -6.99 -22.20
C MET A 69 -12.50 -6.00 -22.63
N LEU A 70 -12.15 -4.75 -22.94
CA LEU A 70 -13.14 -3.68 -23.11
C LEU A 70 -13.32 -3.23 -24.55
N MET A 71 -12.28 -3.29 -25.38
CA MET A 71 -12.27 -2.68 -26.72
C MET A 71 -12.22 -3.70 -27.84
N TRP A 72 -11.71 -4.90 -27.57
CA TRP A 72 -11.59 -5.95 -28.57
C TRP A 72 -12.91 -6.71 -28.77
N GLN A 73 -13.33 -6.84 -30.03
CA GLN A 73 -14.59 -7.48 -30.44
C GLN A 73 -15.80 -6.83 -29.76
N ASP A 74 -16.51 -7.57 -28.89
CA ASP A 74 -17.75 -7.13 -28.23
C ASP A 74 -17.53 -6.75 -26.76
N GLY A 75 -16.27 -6.46 -26.38
CA GLY A 75 -15.90 -5.98 -25.05
C GLY A 75 -16.42 -6.87 -23.92
N VAL A 76 -17.10 -6.27 -22.94
CA VAL A 76 -17.64 -6.99 -21.77
C VAL A 76 -18.80 -7.93 -22.11
N TYR A 77 -19.50 -7.72 -23.24
CA TYR A 77 -20.71 -8.47 -23.58
C TYR A 77 -20.43 -9.91 -24.03
N ARG A 78 -19.17 -10.22 -24.38
CA ARG A 78 -18.71 -11.58 -24.70
C ARG A 78 -18.02 -12.31 -23.53
N ILE A 79 -17.86 -11.66 -22.37
CA ILE A 79 -17.11 -12.25 -21.25
C ILE A 79 -18.02 -13.20 -20.47
N ASP A 80 -17.81 -14.49 -20.65
CA ASP A 80 -18.41 -15.57 -19.87
C ASP A 80 -17.34 -16.57 -19.40
N PHE A 81 -17.77 -17.67 -18.77
CA PHE A 81 -16.85 -18.73 -18.33
C PHE A 81 -16.07 -19.35 -19.49
N ASN A 82 -16.73 -19.59 -20.64
CA ASN A 82 -16.10 -20.22 -21.81
C ASN A 82 -15.01 -19.33 -22.40
N TYR A 83 -15.23 -18.01 -22.44
CA TYR A 83 -14.23 -17.04 -22.85
C TYR A 83 -12.98 -17.09 -21.94
N VAL A 84 -13.18 -17.14 -20.61
CA VAL A 84 -12.06 -17.28 -19.67
C VAL A 84 -11.33 -18.61 -19.87
N ALA A 85 -12.07 -19.72 -19.99
CA ALA A 85 -11.51 -21.04 -20.22
C ALA A 85 -10.68 -21.11 -21.51
N GLN A 86 -11.19 -20.57 -22.62
CA GLN A 86 -10.47 -20.52 -23.90
C GLN A 86 -9.22 -19.65 -23.82
N ARG A 87 -9.28 -18.51 -23.11
CA ARG A 87 -8.11 -17.64 -22.93
C ARG A 87 -7.04 -18.34 -22.09
N TRP A 88 -7.44 -18.93 -20.97
CA TRP A 88 -6.54 -19.64 -20.06
C TRP A 88 -6.10 -21.02 -20.55
N ALA A 89 -6.63 -21.53 -21.67
CA ALA A 89 -6.05 -22.69 -22.35
C ALA A 89 -4.66 -22.40 -22.95
N SER A 90 -4.28 -21.13 -23.12
CA SER A 90 -2.96 -20.73 -23.61
C SER A 90 -2.01 -20.37 -22.45
N PRO A 91 -0.77 -20.93 -22.42
CA PRO A 91 0.24 -20.58 -21.42
C PRO A 91 0.58 -19.09 -21.40
N PHE A 92 0.50 -18.42 -22.55
CA PHE A 92 0.77 -16.98 -22.66
C PHE A 92 -0.16 -16.17 -21.74
N TRP A 93 -1.46 -16.43 -21.78
CA TRP A 93 -2.44 -15.67 -20.98
C TRP A 93 -2.38 -16.04 -19.49
N GLN A 94 -2.08 -17.30 -19.17
CA GLN A 94 -1.85 -17.70 -17.76
C GLN A 94 -0.66 -16.93 -17.16
N ILE A 95 0.47 -16.86 -17.87
CA ILE A 95 1.65 -16.12 -17.42
C ILE A 95 1.36 -14.61 -17.37
N TRP A 96 0.64 -14.08 -18.35
CA TRP A 96 0.23 -12.67 -18.38
C TRP A 96 -0.57 -12.28 -17.14
N ASP A 97 -1.62 -13.05 -16.82
CA ASP A 97 -2.50 -12.75 -15.68
C ASP A 97 -1.81 -13.03 -14.34
N MET A 98 -0.95 -14.05 -14.26
CA MET A 98 -0.10 -14.29 -13.08
C MET A 98 0.85 -13.12 -12.83
N ALA A 99 1.54 -12.64 -13.87
CA ALA A 99 2.43 -11.49 -13.77
C ALA A 99 1.66 -10.21 -13.42
N LEU A 100 0.50 -9.99 -14.04
CA LEU A 100 -0.36 -8.85 -13.74
C LEU A 100 -0.84 -8.87 -12.28
N LEU A 101 -1.32 -10.01 -11.79
CA LEU A 101 -1.75 -10.18 -10.39
C LEU A 101 -0.63 -9.81 -9.42
N TRP A 102 0.54 -10.44 -9.57
CA TRP A 102 1.64 -10.25 -8.62
C TRP A 102 2.22 -8.85 -8.68
N LEU A 103 2.48 -8.32 -9.88
CA LEU A 103 3.04 -6.99 -10.03
C LEU A 103 2.04 -5.92 -9.58
N ALA A 104 0.76 -6.01 -9.95
CA ALA A 104 -0.24 -5.01 -9.57
C ALA A 104 -0.47 -4.99 -8.06
N MET A 105 -0.57 -6.16 -7.42
CA MET A 105 -0.79 -6.24 -5.97
C MET A 105 0.41 -5.71 -5.18
N ILE A 106 1.63 -6.11 -5.53
CA ILE A 106 2.82 -5.63 -4.79
C ILE A 106 3.07 -4.13 -5.07
N HIS A 107 2.87 -3.67 -6.31
CA HIS A 107 2.97 -2.25 -6.67
C HIS A 107 1.94 -1.40 -5.91
N GLY A 108 0.67 -1.82 -5.93
CA GLY A 108 -0.41 -1.15 -5.21
C GLY A 108 -0.18 -1.16 -3.70
N ALA A 109 0.24 -2.29 -3.12
CA ALA A 109 0.52 -2.40 -1.69
C ALA A 109 1.68 -1.50 -1.25
N ASN A 110 2.77 -1.44 -2.01
CA ASN A 110 3.89 -0.55 -1.67
C ASN A 110 3.52 0.94 -1.83
N GLY A 111 2.69 1.27 -2.84
CA GLY A 111 2.10 2.60 -2.97
C GLY A 111 1.25 2.96 -1.76
N LEU A 112 0.34 2.07 -1.35
CA LEU A 112 -0.53 2.30 -0.20
C LEU A 112 0.23 2.35 1.12
N ARG A 113 1.33 1.60 1.27
CA ARG A 113 2.25 1.72 2.41
C ARG A 113 2.79 3.15 2.54
N THR A 114 3.14 3.78 1.41
CA THR A 114 3.61 5.17 1.40
C THR A 114 2.49 6.12 1.83
N ILE A 115 1.29 5.97 1.25
CA ILE A 115 0.10 6.75 1.60
C ILE A 115 -0.23 6.63 3.10
N ILE A 116 -0.32 5.40 3.64
CA ILE A 116 -0.55 5.16 5.07
C ILE A 116 0.55 5.84 5.89
N GLY A 117 1.81 5.72 5.42
CA GLY A 117 2.97 6.31 6.06
C GLY A 117 2.90 7.82 6.25
N ASP A 118 2.28 8.52 5.30
CA ASP A 118 2.18 9.98 5.24
C ASP A 118 0.87 10.52 5.85
N TYR A 119 -0.23 9.77 5.77
CA TYR A 119 -1.54 10.23 6.23
C TYR A 119 -1.92 9.74 7.65
N ALA A 120 -1.34 8.65 8.14
CA ALA A 120 -1.62 8.17 9.49
C ALA A 120 -0.94 9.06 10.55
N ARG A 121 -1.74 9.78 11.34
CA ARG A 121 -1.26 10.73 12.36
C ARG A 121 -0.66 10.10 13.62
N LYS A 122 -1.05 8.85 13.94
CA LYS A 122 -0.63 8.13 15.15
C LYS A 122 0.14 6.86 14.79
N ASN A 123 1.14 6.48 15.57
CA ASN A 123 1.95 5.28 15.27
C ASN A 123 1.11 4.01 15.35
N VAL A 124 0.17 3.95 16.31
CA VAL A 124 -0.76 2.82 16.47
C VAL A 124 -1.67 2.66 15.26
N THR A 125 -2.25 3.76 14.75
CA THR A 125 -3.06 3.72 13.53
C THR A 125 -2.23 3.28 12.32
N LYS A 126 -1.01 3.79 12.18
CA LYS A 126 -0.09 3.38 11.12
C LYS A 126 0.22 1.88 11.19
N PHE A 127 0.42 1.33 12.40
CA PHE A 127 0.65 -0.10 12.60
C PHE A 127 -0.54 -0.94 12.12
N TYR A 128 -1.75 -0.68 12.63
CA TYR A 128 -2.93 -1.47 12.25
C TYR A 128 -3.28 -1.37 10.76
N LEU A 129 -3.15 -0.18 10.16
CA LEU A 129 -3.39 -0.01 8.73
C LEU A 129 -2.39 -0.80 7.88
N ASN A 130 -1.10 -0.82 8.24
CA ASN A 130 -0.11 -1.64 7.54
C ASN A 130 -0.36 -3.14 7.74
N SER A 131 -0.79 -3.57 8.93
CA SER A 131 -1.17 -4.97 9.18
C SER A 131 -2.37 -5.40 8.33
N LEU A 132 -3.41 -4.56 8.27
CA LEU A 132 -4.58 -4.79 7.42
C LEU A 132 -4.20 -4.86 5.94
N LEU A 133 -3.36 -3.93 5.47
CA LEU A 133 -2.85 -3.91 4.11
C LEU A 133 -2.10 -5.20 3.76
N LEU A 134 -1.22 -5.66 4.66
CA LEU A 134 -0.47 -6.90 4.46
C LEU A 134 -1.41 -8.10 4.36
N LEU A 135 -2.38 -8.21 5.27
CA LEU A 135 -3.36 -9.29 5.28
C LEU A 135 -4.22 -9.31 4.01
N ALA A 136 -4.76 -8.15 3.60
CA ALA A 136 -5.57 -8.04 2.40
C ALA A 136 -4.75 -8.39 1.14
N THR A 137 -3.52 -7.90 1.05
CA THR A 137 -2.62 -8.17 -0.08
C THR A 137 -2.27 -9.66 -0.15
N GLY A 138 -1.90 -10.27 0.98
CA GLY A 138 -1.61 -11.69 1.08
C GLY A 138 -2.80 -12.56 0.70
N PHE A 139 -3.98 -12.24 1.22
CA PHE A 139 -5.22 -12.94 0.90
C PHE A 139 -5.52 -12.91 -0.61
N THR A 140 -5.51 -11.73 -1.23
CA THR A 140 -5.79 -11.58 -2.67
C THR A 140 -4.75 -12.28 -3.54
N LEU A 141 -3.46 -12.18 -3.19
CA LEU A 141 -2.39 -12.88 -3.91
C LEU A 141 -2.57 -14.41 -3.85
N VAL A 142 -2.82 -14.96 -2.66
CA VAL A 142 -2.99 -16.41 -2.49
C VAL A 142 -4.24 -16.88 -3.22
N LEU A 143 -5.37 -16.20 -3.06
CA LEU A 143 -6.62 -16.58 -3.71
C LEU A 143 -6.49 -16.51 -5.24
N GLY A 144 -5.97 -15.41 -5.78
CA GLY A 144 -5.80 -15.26 -7.23
C GLY A 144 -4.81 -16.26 -7.82
N THR A 145 -3.71 -16.52 -7.11
CA THR A 145 -2.72 -17.53 -7.53
C THR A 145 -3.32 -18.92 -7.51
N TYR A 146 -4.07 -19.27 -6.46
CA TYR A 146 -4.78 -20.54 -6.36
C TYR A 146 -5.74 -20.73 -7.54
N VAL A 147 -6.61 -19.74 -7.79
CA VAL A 147 -7.56 -19.78 -8.91
C VAL A 147 -6.86 -19.99 -10.25
N LEU A 148 -5.74 -19.30 -10.52
CA LEU A 148 -4.99 -19.46 -11.78
C LEU A 148 -4.31 -20.83 -11.90
N VAL A 149 -3.72 -21.34 -10.82
CA VAL A 149 -2.92 -22.58 -10.83
C VAL A 149 -3.80 -23.82 -10.86
N THR A 150 -4.95 -23.79 -10.17
CA THR A 150 -5.84 -24.95 -10.05
C THR A 150 -7.07 -24.84 -10.95
N PHE A 151 -7.04 -23.96 -11.96
CA PHE A 151 -8.14 -23.82 -12.90
C PHE A 151 -8.26 -25.08 -13.77
N ASP A 152 -9.46 -25.65 -13.81
CA ASP A 152 -9.83 -26.72 -14.73
C ASP A 152 -11.15 -26.34 -15.43
N PRO A 153 -11.19 -26.29 -16.78
CA PRO A 153 -12.41 -25.97 -17.51
C PRO A 153 -13.43 -27.12 -17.56
N ASN A 154 -13.06 -28.35 -17.15
CA ASN A 154 -13.88 -29.56 -17.32
C ASN A 154 -14.54 -30.07 -16.02
N ILE A 155 -14.66 -29.23 -14.98
CA ILE A 155 -15.14 -29.65 -13.64
C ILE A 155 -16.66 -29.96 -13.61
N GLY A 156 -17.35 -29.85 -14.75
CA GLY A 156 -18.71 -30.38 -14.94
C GLY A 156 -18.70 -31.39 -16.08
N GLY A 157 -18.71 -32.68 -15.75
CA GLY A 157 -19.15 -33.72 -16.69
C GLY A 157 -20.63 -33.57 -17.02
#